data_AF-A0A935P6K2-F1
#
_entry.id   AF-A0A935P6K2-F1
#
_cell.length_a   1.000
_cell.length_b   1.000
_cell.length_c   1.000
_cell.angle_alpha   90.00
_cell.angle_beta   90.00
_cell.angle_gamma   90.00
#
_symmetry.space_group_name_H-M   'P 1'
#
loop_
_entity.id
_entity.type
_entity.pdbx_description
1 polymer ?
#
loop_
_entity_poly.entity_id
_entity_poly.type
_entity_poly.pdbx_seq_one_letter_code
_entity_poly.pdbx_strand_id
1 'polypeptide(L)'
;MTVAFAEPPDWAVVAKEVGRAIRAALADGRPPISPRRPAPLPDDLTERVTDVLYRRINPGLAQHGGRAELVDVKGGVARVRLSGGCQGCGAAKMTLSLGIEQTLRGEIPELRGVEDVTDHAAGERPYYPGEGASPFA
;
A
#
# COMPACT_ATOMS: atom_id res chain seq x y z
N MET A 1 -14.45 19.06 -33.73
CA MET A 1 -15.08 19.14 -32.40
C MET A 1 -14.01 19.62 -31.43
N THR A 2 -14.01 20.91 -31.12
CA THR A 2 -13.03 21.55 -30.23
C THR A 2 -13.51 21.44 -28.78
N VAL A 3 -12.63 20.99 -27.89
CA VAL A 3 -12.90 20.96 -26.45
C VAL A 3 -12.43 22.29 -25.86
N ALA A 4 -13.33 23.03 -25.22
CA ALA A 4 -12.99 24.23 -24.46
C ALA A 4 -12.70 23.87 -23.01
N PHE A 5 -11.64 24.43 -22.43
CA PHE A 5 -11.36 24.34 -21.00
C PHE A 5 -12.19 25.39 -20.26
N ALA A 6 -12.82 25.01 -19.14
CA ALA A 6 -13.56 25.94 -18.29
C ALA A 6 -12.60 26.89 -17.56
N GLU A 7 -13.09 28.10 -17.24
CA GLU A 7 -12.35 29.03 -16.39
C GLU A 7 -12.09 28.41 -15.00
N PRO A 8 -10.87 28.54 -14.45
CA PRO A 8 -10.56 27.99 -13.15
C PRO A 8 -11.34 28.73 -12.04
N PRO A 9 -11.79 28.02 -11.00
CA PRO A 9 -12.53 28.63 -9.90
C PRO A 9 -11.67 29.64 -9.13
N ASP A 10 -12.33 30.62 -8.48
CA ASP A 10 -11.67 31.54 -7.56
C ASP A 10 -11.04 30.76 -6.39
N TRP A 11 -9.72 30.81 -6.33
CA TRP A 11 -8.94 30.14 -5.30
C TRP A 11 -9.29 30.59 -3.88
N ALA A 12 -9.73 31.84 -3.68
CA ALA A 12 -10.12 32.33 -2.36
C ALA A 12 -11.37 31.63 -1.82
N VAL A 13 -12.29 31.25 -2.72
CA VAL A 13 -13.49 30.47 -2.37
C VAL A 13 -13.11 29.02 -2.10
N VAL A 14 -12.35 28.40 -3.01
CA VAL A 14 -11.91 27.00 -2.88
C VAL A 14 -11.10 26.79 -1.60
N ALA A 15 -10.16 27.68 -1.28
CA ALA A 15 -9.32 27.56 -0.09
C ALA A 15 -10.13 27.62 1.21
N LYS A 16 -11.18 28.46 1.28
CA LYS A 16 -12.07 28.54 2.45
C LYS A 16 -12.85 27.24 2.65
N GLU A 17 -13.40 26.68 1.57
CA GLU A 17 -14.18 25.46 1.62
C GLU A 17 -13.32 24.24 1.97
N VAL A 18 -12.17 24.09 1.32
CA VAL A 18 -11.20 23.03 1.62
C VAL A 18 -10.70 23.13 3.05
N GLY A 19 -10.34 24.34 3.51
CA GLY A 19 -9.89 24.56 4.88
C GLY A 19 -10.96 24.21 5.93
N ARG A 20 -12.24 24.53 5.67
CA ARG A 20 -13.36 24.11 6.52
C ARG A 20 -13.48 22.59 6.58
N ALA A 21 -13.41 21.92 5.43
CA ALA A 21 -13.52 20.47 5.34
C ALA A 21 -12.38 19.75 6.07
N ILE A 22 -11.14 20.21 5.90
CA ILE A 22 -9.97 19.63 6.58
C ILE A 22 -10.10 19.79 8.10
N ARG A 23 -10.42 21.00 8.59
CA ARG A 23 -10.58 21.24 10.04
C ARG A 23 -11.69 20.40 10.65
N ALA A 24 -12.82 20.26 9.97
CA ALA A 24 -13.91 19.39 10.42
C ALA A 24 -13.45 17.92 10.50
N ALA A 25 -12.79 17.42 9.45
CA ALA A 25 -12.30 16.04 9.42
C ALA A 25 -11.25 15.75 10.52
N LEU A 26 -10.39 16.71 10.83
CA LEU A 26 -9.40 16.59 11.91
C LEU A 26 -10.04 16.63 13.31
N ALA A 27 -11.13 17.37 13.49
CA ALA A 27 -11.87 17.43 14.76
C ALA A 27 -12.56 16.10 15.11
N ASP A 28 -12.90 15.30 14.09
CA ASP A 28 -13.60 14.01 14.25
C ASP A 28 -12.70 12.88 14.79
N GLY A 29 -11.40 13.12 15.02
CA GLY A 29 -10.47 12.13 15.58
C GLY A 29 -10.12 10.95 14.67
N ARG A 30 -10.59 10.95 13.42
CA ARG A 30 -10.20 9.97 12.39
C ARG A 30 -8.76 10.26 11.95
N PRO A 31 -7.94 9.23 11.70
CA PRO A 31 -6.59 9.44 11.21
C PRO A 31 -6.64 10.19 9.86
N PRO A 32 -5.86 11.28 9.70
CA PRO A 32 -5.88 12.10 8.48
C PRO A 32 -5.40 11.33 7.24
N ILE A 33 -4.66 10.24 7.46
CA ILE A 33 -4.25 9.30 6.43
C ILE A 33 -4.98 7.99 6.71
N SER A 34 -5.97 7.68 5.89
CA SER A 34 -6.52 6.33 5.89
C SER A 34 -5.46 5.36 5.34
N PRO A 35 -5.35 4.14 5.88
CA PRO A 35 -4.55 3.12 5.23
C PRO A 35 -5.07 2.94 3.82
N ARG A 36 -4.19 3.04 2.82
CA ARG A 36 -4.56 2.81 1.42
C ARG A 36 -5.18 1.43 1.31
N ARG A 37 -6.50 1.38 1.10
CA ARG A 37 -7.20 0.15 0.77
C ARG A 37 -7.01 -0.08 -0.74
N PRO A 38 -6.51 -1.25 -1.16
CA PRO A 38 -6.50 -1.60 -2.58
C PRO A 38 -7.92 -1.49 -3.15
N ALA A 39 -8.04 -1.14 -4.44
CA ALA A 39 -9.33 -1.23 -5.11
C ALA A 39 -9.86 -2.68 -5.02
N PRO A 40 -11.19 -2.89 -4.89
CA PRO A 40 -11.76 -4.22 -4.93
C PRO A 40 -11.33 -4.94 -6.21
N LEU A 41 -10.82 -6.16 -6.07
CA LEU A 41 -10.45 -7.02 -7.19
C LEU A 41 -11.67 -7.90 -7.56
N PRO A 42 -11.83 -8.30 -8.83
CA PRO A 42 -13.10 -8.79 -9.37
C PRO A 42 -13.57 -10.19 -8.88
N ASP A 43 -12.78 -10.90 -8.06
CA ASP A 43 -13.04 -12.30 -7.69
C ASP A 43 -13.12 -12.50 -6.16
N ASP A 44 -14.01 -13.38 -5.69
CA ASP A 44 -14.23 -13.70 -4.25
C ASP A 44 -12.94 -14.07 -3.50
N LEU A 45 -12.13 -14.96 -4.08
CA LEU A 45 -10.85 -15.36 -3.50
C LEU A 45 -9.90 -14.17 -3.37
N THR A 46 -9.90 -13.28 -4.35
CA THR A 46 -9.02 -12.11 -4.37
C THR A 46 -9.45 -11.08 -3.33
N GLU A 47 -10.76 -10.89 -3.14
CA GLU A 47 -11.31 -10.04 -2.09
C GLU A 47 -11.00 -10.60 -0.69
N ARG A 48 -11.16 -11.91 -0.47
CA ARG A 48 -10.81 -12.58 0.79
C ARG A 48 -9.34 -12.45 1.13
N VAL A 49 -8.44 -12.70 0.18
CA VAL A 49 -6.99 -12.52 0.37
C VAL A 49 -6.67 -11.07 0.71
N THR A 50 -7.30 -10.12 0.01
CA THR A 50 -7.13 -8.68 0.29
C THR A 50 -7.60 -8.31 1.70
N ASP A 51 -8.73 -8.86 2.16
CA ASP A 51 -9.25 -8.59 3.50
C ASP A 51 -8.34 -9.15 4.60
N VAL A 52 -7.83 -10.38 4.45
CA VAL A 52 -6.89 -10.99 5.39
C VAL A 52 -5.58 -10.18 5.45
N LEU A 53 -5.03 -9.81 4.28
CA LEU A 53 -3.85 -8.95 4.22
C LEU A 53 -4.06 -7.65 4.99
N TYR A 54 -5.22 -7.02 4.83
CA TYR A 54 -5.53 -5.75 5.47
C TYR A 54 -5.76 -5.86 6.99
N ARG A 55 -6.57 -6.84 7.43
CA ARG A 55 -7.05 -6.93 8.81
C ARG A 55 -6.13 -7.72 9.73
N ARG A 56 -5.37 -8.69 9.20
CA ARG A 56 -4.54 -9.60 10.01
C ARG A 56 -3.05 -9.34 9.84
N ILE A 57 -2.59 -9.17 8.61
CA ILE A 57 -1.16 -9.14 8.29
C ILE A 57 -0.59 -7.73 8.40
N ASN A 58 -1.20 -6.76 7.72
CA ASN A 58 -0.70 -5.39 7.64
C ASN A 58 -0.60 -4.65 8.98
N PRO A 59 -1.43 -4.89 10.01
CA PRO A 59 -1.23 -4.28 11.32
C PRO A 59 0.12 -4.67 11.94
N GLY A 60 0.56 -5.92 11.78
CA GLY A 60 1.87 -6.38 12.26
C GLY A 60 3.01 -5.81 11.42
N LEU A 61 2.88 -5.81 10.08
CA LEU A 61 3.90 -5.25 9.19
C LEU A 61 4.09 -3.74 9.42
N ALA A 62 3.00 -3.01 9.70
CA ALA A 62 3.04 -1.58 9.92
C ALA A 62 3.87 -1.19 11.16
N GLN A 63 3.97 -2.05 12.17
CA GLN A 63 4.83 -1.83 13.35
C GLN A 63 6.32 -1.76 12.97
N HIS A 64 6.70 -2.39 11.87
CA HIS A 64 8.05 -2.37 11.31
C HIS A 64 8.16 -1.44 10.08
N GLY A 65 7.17 -0.56 9.88
CA GLY A 65 7.15 0.39 8.77
C GLY A 65 6.96 -0.27 7.40
N GLY A 66 6.42 -1.49 7.35
CA GLY A 66 6.18 -2.22 6.12
C GLY A 66 4.71 -2.47 5.81
N ARG A 67 4.44 -2.96 4.59
CA ARG A 67 3.10 -3.33 4.13
C ARG A 67 3.18 -4.40 3.04
N ALA A 68 2.19 -5.29 3.02
CA ALA A 68 1.92 -6.21 1.92
C ALA A 68 0.65 -5.77 1.15
N GLU A 69 0.75 -5.79 -0.18
CA GLU A 69 -0.37 -5.54 -1.10
C GLU A 69 -0.55 -6.74 -2.03
N LEU A 70 -1.80 -7.13 -2.28
CA LEU A 70 -2.12 -8.16 -3.27
C LEU A 70 -1.98 -7.58 -4.68
N VAL A 71 -1.22 -8.26 -5.54
CA VAL A 71 -1.06 -7.90 -6.95
C VAL A 71 -2.13 -8.60 -7.79
N ASP A 72 -2.25 -9.91 -7.64
CA ASP A 72 -3.35 -10.72 -8.17
C ASP A 72 -3.37 -12.11 -7.51
N VAL A 73 -4.38 -12.91 -7.88
CA VAL A 73 -4.43 -14.34 -7.58
C VAL A 73 -4.55 -15.09 -8.89
N LYS A 74 -3.63 -16.04 -9.14
CA LYS A 74 -3.64 -16.88 -10.35
C LYS A 74 -3.43 -18.34 -9.99
N GLY A 75 -4.31 -19.21 -10.45
CA GLY A 75 -4.20 -20.65 -10.20
C GLY A 75 -4.20 -21.03 -8.72
N GLY A 76 -4.80 -20.21 -7.85
CA GLY A 76 -4.78 -20.39 -6.39
C GLY A 76 -3.49 -19.91 -5.71
N VAL A 77 -2.59 -19.24 -6.43
CA VAL A 77 -1.39 -18.60 -5.86
C VAL A 77 -1.64 -17.10 -5.76
N ALA A 78 -1.48 -16.55 -4.56
CA ALA A 78 -1.57 -15.11 -4.33
C ALA A 78 -0.21 -14.46 -4.56
N ARG A 79 -0.11 -13.53 -5.51
CA ARG A 79 1.11 -12.76 -5.73
C ARG A 79 1.04 -11.49 -4.91
N VAL A 80 1.99 -11.31 -4.00
CA VAL A 80 2.02 -10.16 -3.08
C VAL A 80 3.23 -9.30 -3.33
N ARG A 81 3.07 -7.99 -3.12
CA ARG A 81 4.16 -7.02 -3.13
C ARG A 81 4.33 -6.44 -1.75
N LEU A 82 5.55 -6.48 -1.25
CA LEU A 82 6.00 -5.86 -0.03
C LEU A 82 6.54 -4.46 -0.32
N SER A 83 6.30 -3.54 0.61
CA SER A 83 6.72 -2.14 0.55
C SER A 83 7.18 -1.65 1.93
N GLY A 84 7.89 -0.52 1.97
CA GLY A 84 8.41 0.06 3.21
C GLY A 84 9.55 -0.77 3.80
N GLY A 85 9.62 -0.86 5.13
CA GLY A 85 10.68 -1.60 5.84
C GLY A 85 10.78 -3.09 5.45
N CYS A 86 9.69 -3.68 4.94
CA CYS A 86 9.67 -5.06 4.45
C CYS A 86 10.32 -5.25 3.07
N GLN A 87 10.53 -4.17 2.32
CA GLN A 87 11.11 -4.25 0.98
C GLN A 87 12.65 -4.31 1.00
N GLY A 88 13.30 -3.61 1.94
CA GLY A 88 14.76 -3.50 2.02
C GLY A 88 15.50 -4.43 2.99
N CYS A 89 14.81 -5.35 3.69
CA CYS A 89 15.46 -6.23 4.67
C CYS A 89 15.77 -7.62 4.05
N GLY A 90 16.98 -7.80 3.52
CA GLY A 90 17.43 -9.07 2.93
C GLY A 90 17.38 -10.27 3.90
N ALA A 91 17.55 -10.05 5.21
CA ALA A 91 17.50 -11.10 6.23
C ALA A 91 16.08 -11.56 6.61
N ALA A 92 15.05 -10.76 6.33
CA ALA A 92 13.66 -11.06 6.68
C ALA A 92 12.86 -11.72 5.54
N LYS A 93 13.43 -11.82 4.34
CA LYS A 93 12.71 -12.19 3.11
C LYS A 93 11.97 -13.52 3.20
N MET A 94 12.66 -14.59 3.63
CA MET A 94 12.07 -15.92 3.69
C MET A 94 11.07 -16.03 4.85
N THR A 95 11.47 -15.62 6.05
CA THR A 95 10.63 -15.75 7.26
C THR A 95 9.35 -14.92 7.16
N LEU A 96 9.42 -13.72 6.58
CA LEU A 96 8.26 -12.86 6.41
C LEU A 96 7.28 -13.44 5.39
N SER A 97 7.78 -13.88 4.23
CA SER A 97 6.96 -14.52 3.20
C SER A 97 6.28 -15.78 3.73
N LEU A 98 7.00 -16.58 4.53
CA LEU A 98 6.45 -17.77 5.20
C LEU A 98 5.37 -17.40 6.21
N GLY A 99 5.57 -16.36 7.03
CA GLY A 99 4.56 -15.91 7.98
C GLY A 99 3.28 -15.39 7.31
N ILE A 100 3.43 -14.67 6.19
CA ILE A 100 2.31 -14.22 5.34
C ILE A 100 1.58 -15.44 4.76
N GLU A 101 2.32 -16.40 4.21
CA GLU A 101 1.73 -17.62 3.65
C GLU A 101 0.97 -18.44 4.70
N GLN A 102 1.56 -18.65 5.87
CA GLN A 102 0.91 -19.38 6.97
C GLN A 102 -0.40 -18.71 7.40
N THR A 103 -0.39 -17.38 7.56
CA THR A 103 -1.58 -16.63 7.95
C THR A 103 -2.66 -16.71 6.88
N LEU A 104 -2.29 -16.52 5.61
CA LEU A 104 -3.23 -16.58 4.49
C LEU A 104 -3.83 -17.97 4.32
N ARG A 105 -3.03 -19.03 4.39
CA ARG A 105 -3.52 -20.42 4.25
C ARG A 105 -4.32 -20.89 5.46
N GLY A 106 -4.08 -20.31 6.64
CA GLY A 106 -4.89 -20.56 7.84
C GLY A 106 -6.31 -19.99 7.74
N GLU A 107 -6.46 -18.80 7.17
CA GLU A 107 -7.76 -18.13 6.97
C GLU A 107 -8.43 -18.55 5.63
N ILE A 108 -7.65 -18.98 4.64
CA ILE A 108 -8.08 -19.31 3.28
C ILE A 108 -7.45 -20.66 2.84
N PRO A 109 -8.05 -21.80 3.22
CA PRO A 109 -7.47 -23.13 2.96
C PRO A 109 -7.37 -23.51 1.47
N GLU A 110 -8.17 -22.89 0.61
CA GLU A 110 -8.14 -23.10 -0.84
C GLU A 110 -6.93 -22.42 -1.54
N LEU A 111 -6.21 -21.56 -0.82
CA LEU A 111 -5.00 -20.92 -1.33
C LEU A 111 -3.86 -21.94 -1.37
N ARG A 112 -3.29 -22.14 -2.56
CA ARG A 112 -2.22 -23.12 -2.81
C ARG A 112 -0.85 -22.61 -2.39
N GLY A 113 -0.65 -21.29 -2.41
CA GLY A 113 0.61 -20.69 -2.03
C GLY A 113 0.61 -19.18 -2.17
N VAL A 114 1.71 -18.57 -1.77
CA VAL A 114 1.97 -17.13 -1.88
C VAL A 114 3.30 -16.93 -2.57
N GLU A 115 3.35 -15.99 -3.50
CA GLU A 115 4.57 -15.60 -4.21
C GLU A 115 4.86 -14.13 -3.93
N ASP A 116 6.06 -13.85 -3.43
CA ASP A 116 6.57 -12.49 -3.26
C ASP A 116 7.16 -11.99 -4.58
N VAL A 117 6.51 -11.00 -5.19
CA VAL A 117 6.94 -10.39 -6.48
C VAL A 117 7.73 -9.09 -6.26
N THR A 118 8.19 -8.83 -5.05
CA THR A 118 8.90 -7.60 -4.71
C THR A 118 10.33 -7.63 -5.24
N ASP A 119 10.73 -6.52 -5.87
CA ASP A 119 12.14 -6.25 -6.09
C ASP A 119 12.76 -5.76 -4.78
N HIS A 120 13.34 -6.69 -4.02
CA HIS A 120 14.00 -6.38 -2.76
C HIS A 120 15.36 -5.70 -2.96
N ALA A 121 16.02 -5.90 -4.10
CA ALA A 121 17.29 -5.26 -4.40
C ALA A 121 17.11 -3.75 -4.64
N ALA A 122 15.95 -3.33 -5.15
CA ALA A 122 15.58 -1.92 -5.22
C ALA A 122 15.48 -1.25 -3.83
N GLY A 123 15.37 -2.01 -2.74
CA GLY A 123 15.18 -1.49 -1.37
C GLY A 123 16.48 -1.19 -0.64
N GLU A 124 17.60 -1.75 -1.10
CA GLU A 124 18.94 -1.42 -0.63
C GLU A 124 19.47 -0.10 -1.23
N ARG A 125 18.71 0.56 -2.12
CA ARG A 125 19.07 1.83 -2.76
C ARG A 125 17.92 2.84 -2.68
N PRO A 126 17.64 3.43 -1.50
CA PRO A 126 16.39 4.16 -1.27
C PRO A 126 16.30 5.56 -1.90
N TYR A 127 17.12 5.90 -2.92
CA TYR A 127 17.28 7.20 -3.59
C TYR A 127 18.63 7.89 -3.24
N TYR A 128 19.28 8.47 -4.28
CA TYR A 128 20.65 9.01 -4.42
C TYR A 128 21.75 8.03 -4.91
N PRO A 129 21.97 7.91 -6.24
CA PRO A 129 23.31 7.66 -6.76
C PRO A 129 24.12 8.94 -6.56
N GLY A 130 25.05 8.93 -5.61
CA GLY A 130 25.84 10.12 -5.30
C GLY A 130 26.70 10.55 -6.48
N GLU A 131 26.35 11.68 -7.10
CA GLU A 131 27.27 12.71 -7.59
C GLU A 131 26.55 14.08 -7.55
N GLY A 132 26.91 14.92 -6.57
CA GLY A 132 26.83 16.38 -6.66
C GLY A 132 25.48 17.09 -6.43
N ALA A 133 25.40 17.82 -5.31
CA ALA A 133 24.46 18.89 -4.94
C ALA A 133 23.06 18.50 -4.40
N SER A 134 22.85 18.89 -3.14
CA SER A 134 21.54 18.94 -2.48
C SER A 134 20.69 20.08 -3.09
N PRO A 135 19.38 19.89 -3.36
CA PRO A 135 18.49 20.96 -3.81
C PRO A 135 18.09 21.93 -2.69
N PHE A 136 18.61 21.73 -1.48
CA PHE A 136 18.38 22.56 -0.29
C PHE A 136 19.65 23.30 0.16
N ALA A 137 20.68 23.33 -0.68
CA ALA A 137 21.88 24.15 -0.48
C ALA A 137 21.74 25.48 -1.23
#